data_AF-A0A7W9CEC9-F1
#
_entry.id   AF-A0A7W9CEC9-F1
#
_cell.length_a   1.000
_cell.length_b   1.000
_cell.length_c   1.000
_cell.angle_alpha   90.00
_cell.angle_beta   90.00
_cell.angle_gamma   90.00
#
_symmetry.space_group_name_H-M   'P 1'
#
loop_
_entity.id
_entity.type
_entity.pdbx_description
1 polymer ?
#
loop_
_entity_poly.entity_id
_entity_poly.type
_entity_poly.pdbx_seq_one_letter_code
_entity_poly.pdbx_strand_id
1 'polypeptide(L)'
;MAEPEKKIETPAAGGSGRRWTPTESAKKKATTFRWIAAALWVVAIAAEAVAIFWLLRQREFIGEDGVLVRDPETGLLQEQGVTAQFPQWAFITLIVLLVVIAALSITGSFLWKKANRLDPAEKSDTVRFFVQNQLGAIIAVIAFLPLVILIFLNKDMDKGQKTTAGIIGVILAIGAVALGIDYDPPSVEQYTADQSTVIQLLGQDEVVWVDGGAVYHVCDSVSDIQTGSEKRTGTTAEAVEAGKIRLTLKFASELRACGLAVPENADEITDALRAIQDGQVDTLLPAPVWADPADAPIEVEDAATDDSD
;
A
#
# COMPACT_ATOMS: atom_id res chain seq x y z
N MET A 1 -37.77 -7.76 -52.38
CA MET A 1 -37.65 -6.33 -52.04
C MET A 1 -38.03 -6.23 -50.58
N ALA A 2 -37.02 -6.22 -49.72
CA ALA A 2 -37.17 -6.19 -48.27
C ALA A 2 -36.78 -4.78 -47.82
N GLU A 3 -37.65 -4.14 -47.07
CA GLU A 3 -37.38 -2.86 -46.41
C GLU A 3 -37.31 -3.17 -44.91
N PRO A 4 -36.13 -3.06 -44.26
CA PRO A 4 -36.02 -3.36 -42.85
C PRO A 4 -36.46 -2.15 -42.01
N GLU A 5 -37.27 -2.42 -41.00
CA GLU A 5 -37.72 -1.44 -40.00
C GLU A 5 -36.52 -0.78 -39.32
N LYS A 6 -36.51 0.56 -39.33
CA LYS A 6 -35.52 1.39 -38.66
C LYS A 6 -35.70 1.26 -37.14
N LYS A 7 -34.96 0.33 -36.54
CA LYS A 7 -34.81 0.20 -35.09
C LYS A 7 -34.21 1.49 -34.55
N ILE A 8 -34.99 2.25 -33.77
CA ILE A 8 -34.48 3.40 -33.02
C ILE A 8 -33.61 2.83 -31.91
N GLU A 9 -32.30 2.86 -32.10
CA GLU A 9 -31.34 2.61 -31.03
C GLU A 9 -31.41 3.77 -30.04
N THR A 10 -31.94 3.50 -28.85
CA THR A 10 -31.67 4.31 -27.66
C THR A 10 -30.15 4.35 -27.48
N PRO A 11 -29.51 5.53 -27.40
CA PRO A 11 -28.09 5.58 -27.12
C PRO A 11 -27.87 5.02 -25.72
N ALA A 12 -27.02 4.00 -25.63
CA ALA A 12 -26.51 3.53 -24.36
C ALA A 12 -25.80 4.71 -23.69
N ALA A 13 -26.43 5.29 -22.67
CA ALA A 13 -25.81 6.27 -21.80
C ALA A 13 -24.81 5.55 -20.87
N GLY A 14 -23.68 5.14 -21.45
CA GLY A 14 -22.46 4.87 -20.71
C GLY A 14 -21.60 6.12 -20.84
N GLY A 15 -21.76 7.07 -19.90
CA GLY A 15 -20.91 8.24 -19.85
C GLY A 15 -19.45 7.80 -19.85
N SER A 16 -18.69 8.26 -20.85
CA SER A 16 -17.23 8.17 -20.83
C SER A 16 -16.72 9.11 -19.76
N GLY A 17 -16.86 8.71 -18.49
CA GLY A 17 -16.30 9.41 -17.35
C GLY A 17 -14.81 9.59 -17.57
N ARG A 18 -14.34 10.84 -17.47
CA ARG A 18 -12.93 11.18 -17.63
C ARG A 18 -12.14 10.31 -16.66
N ARG A 19 -11.21 9.51 -17.19
CA ARG A 19 -10.34 8.63 -16.40
C ARG A 19 -9.62 9.45 -15.33
N TRP A 20 -9.64 9.00 -14.08
CA TRP A 20 -8.91 9.66 -13.01
C TRP A 20 -7.41 9.64 -13.29
N THR A 21 -6.76 10.79 -13.12
CA THR A 21 -5.32 10.94 -13.24
C THR A 21 -4.75 11.64 -12.01
N PRO A 22 -3.59 11.21 -11.50
CA PRO A 22 -2.96 11.89 -10.38
C PRO A 22 -2.51 13.29 -10.79
N THR A 23 -2.49 14.21 -9.82
CA THR A 23 -1.84 15.51 -10.01
C THR A 23 -0.35 15.34 -10.32
N GLU A 24 0.26 16.29 -11.03
CA GLU A 24 1.70 16.26 -11.33
C GLU A 24 2.55 16.21 -10.06
N SER A 25 2.12 16.93 -9.01
CA SER A 25 2.72 16.90 -7.67
C SER A 25 2.59 15.53 -6.99
N ALA A 26 1.42 14.90 -7.04
CA ALA A 26 1.21 13.55 -6.52
C ALA A 26 2.08 12.52 -7.24
N LYS A 27 2.16 12.59 -8.57
CA LYS A 27 2.99 11.72 -9.41
C LYS A 27 4.49 11.87 -9.09
N LYS A 28 4.96 13.10 -8.90
CA LYS A 28 6.35 13.38 -8.49
C LYS A 28 6.66 12.85 -7.09
N LYS A 29 5.74 13.06 -6.13
CA LYS A 29 5.85 12.52 -4.76
C LYS A 29 5.88 10.99 -4.77
N ALA A 30 4.98 10.34 -5.53
CA ALA A 30 4.93 8.90 -5.69
C ALA A 30 6.25 8.34 -6.22
N THR A 31 6.77 8.96 -7.29
CA THR A 31 8.06 8.58 -7.88
C THR A 31 9.21 8.70 -6.87
N THR A 32 9.23 9.78 -6.10
CA THR A 32 10.25 10.01 -5.06
C THR A 32 10.17 8.94 -3.98
N PHE A 33 8.98 8.63 -3.47
CA PHE A 33 8.78 7.58 -2.48
C PHE A 33 9.18 6.19 -2.98
N ARG A 34 8.90 5.86 -4.25
CA ARG A 34 9.34 4.59 -4.86
C ARG A 34 10.87 4.47 -4.90
N TRP A 35 11.56 5.54 -5.29
CA TRP A 35 13.03 5.55 -5.33
C TRP A 35 13.65 5.42 -3.93
N ILE A 36 13.11 6.13 -2.93
CA ILE A 36 13.58 6.01 -1.55
C ILE A 36 13.31 4.60 -1.02
N ALA A 37 12.11 4.05 -1.26
CA ALA A 37 11.77 2.68 -0.86
C ALA A 37 12.72 1.66 -1.49
N ALA A 38 12.96 1.76 -2.80
CA ALA A 38 13.89 0.91 -3.51
C ALA A 38 15.33 1.01 -2.95
N ALA A 39 15.80 2.23 -2.65
CA ALA A 39 17.11 2.44 -2.03
C ALA A 39 17.21 1.78 -0.65
N LEU A 40 16.20 1.94 0.21
CA LEU A 40 16.16 1.29 1.53
C LEU A 40 16.19 -0.24 1.41
N TRP A 41 15.46 -0.80 0.45
CA TRP A 41 15.47 -2.23 0.17
C TRP A 41 16.81 -2.74 -0.36
N VAL A 42 17.46 -2.00 -1.27
CA VAL A 42 18.81 -2.34 -1.74
C VAL A 42 19.80 -2.34 -0.58
N VAL A 43 19.72 -1.36 0.33
CA VAL A 43 20.57 -1.33 1.53
C VAL A 43 20.27 -2.51 2.46
N ALA A 44 19.00 -2.88 2.64
CA ALA A 44 18.62 -4.05 3.43
C ALA A 44 19.18 -5.37 2.85
N ILE A 45 19.05 -5.57 1.53
CA ILE A 45 19.59 -6.74 0.82
C ILE A 45 21.12 -6.75 0.85
N ALA A 46 21.77 -5.60 0.74
CA ALA A 46 23.23 -5.50 0.87
C ALA A 46 23.69 -5.86 2.29
N ALA A 47 22.96 -5.40 3.31
CA ALA A 47 23.22 -5.76 4.70
C ALA A 47 23.03 -7.27 4.96
N GLU A 48 22.00 -7.87 4.35
CA GLU A 48 21.79 -9.31 4.35
C GLU A 48 22.97 -10.05 3.70
N ALA A 49 23.43 -9.59 2.53
CA ALA A 49 24.57 -10.18 1.84
C ALA A 49 25.86 -10.10 2.70
N VAL A 50 26.08 -8.97 3.39
CA VAL A 50 27.21 -8.83 4.35
C VAL A 50 27.05 -9.82 5.51
N ALA A 51 25.85 -9.99 6.05
CA ALA A 51 25.60 -10.97 7.10
C ALA A 51 25.94 -12.39 6.62
N ILE A 52 25.48 -12.77 5.43
CA ILE A 52 25.66 -14.11 4.86
C ILE A 52 27.12 -14.39 4.48
N PHE A 53 27.73 -13.51 3.68
CA PHE A 53 29.02 -13.78 3.05
C PHE A 53 30.22 -13.44 3.93
N TRP A 54 30.03 -12.59 4.96
CA TRP A 54 31.11 -12.17 5.84
C TRP A 54 30.84 -12.51 7.31
N LEU A 55 29.69 -12.12 7.86
CA LEU A 55 29.44 -12.26 9.31
C LEU A 55 29.27 -13.73 9.73
N LEU A 56 28.45 -14.50 9.02
CA LEU A 56 28.22 -15.92 9.32
C LEU A 56 29.47 -16.81 9.11
N ARG A 57 30.55 -16.26 8.53
CA ARG A 57 31.82 -16.97 8.33
C ARG A 57 32.87 -16.68 9.42
N GLN A 58 32.56 -15.79 10.37
CA GLN A 58 33.46 -15.48 11.47
C GLN A 58 33.59 -16.69 12.40
N ARG A 59 34.82 -17.00 12.78
CA ARG A 59 35.17 -18.12 13.65
C ARG A 59 36.23 -17.69 14.65
N GLU A 60 36.08 -18.11 15.89
CA GLU A 60 37.07 -17.99 16.95
C GLU A 60 37.45 -19.40 17.38
N PHE A 61 38.76 -19.66 17.46
CA PHE A 61 39.27 -20.97 17.85
C PHE A 61 39.57 -20.95 19.34
N ILE A 62 38.89 -21.81 20.10
CA ILE A 62 39.06 -21.91 21.55
C ILE A 62 39.49 -23.34 21.87
N GLY A 63 40.47 -23.46 22.77
CA GLY A 63 41.08 -24.73 23.18
C GLY A 63 42.60 -24.73 22.97
N GLU A 64 43.28 -25.63 23.66
CA GLU A 64 44.71 -25.88 23.50
C GLU A 64 44.89 -27.39 23.38
N ASP A 65 45.60 -27.83 22.33
CA ASP A 65 45.74 -29.25 22.03
C ASP A 65 46.42 -30.00 23.19
N GLY A 66 45.81 -31.13 23.61
CA GLY A 66 46.32 -31.97 24.70
C GLY A 66 45.86 -31.57 26.11
N VAL A 67 45.02 -30.53 26.26
CA VAL A 67 44.44 -30.19 27.57
C VAL A 67 43.25 -31.11 27.87
N LEU A 68 43.40 -31.88 28.95
CA LEU A 68 42.35 -32.75 29.47
C LEU A 68 41.43 -31.97 30.41
N VAL A 69 40.19 -31.73 29.99
CA VAL A 69 39.16 -31.05 30.80
C VAL A 69 38.18 -32.07 31.34
N ARG A 70 37.78 -31.90 32.60
CA ARG A 70 36.82 -32.78 33.26
C ARG A 70 35.42 -32.47 32.76
N ASP A 71 34.80 -33.46 32.12
CA ASP A 71 33.40 -33.41 31.70
C ASP A 71 32.50 -33.24 32.94
N PRO A 72 31.65 -32.20 33.01
CA PRO A 72 30.78 -31.96 34.16
C PRO A 72 29.67 -33.01 34.34
N GLU A 73 29.27 -33.72 33.29
CA GLU A 73 28.21 -34.73 33.32
C GLU A 73 28.78 -36.12 33.65
N THR A 74 29.92 -36.48 33.07
CA THR A 74 30.51 -37.81 33.23
C THR A 74 31.64 -37.88 34.25
N GLY A 75 32.21 -36.73 34.63
CA GLY A 75 33.37 -36.65 35.52
C GLY A 75 34.67 -37.18 34.92
N LEU A 76 34.67 -37.64 33.67
CA LEU A 76 35.83 -38.16 32.97
C LEU A 76 36.66 -37.03 32.37
N LEU A 77 37.98 -37.20 32.35
CA LEU A 77 38.88 -36.29 31.65
C LEU A 77 38.79 -36.58 30.15
N GLN A 78 38.33 -35.61 29.37
CA GLN A 78 38.27 -35.67 27.92
C GLN A 78 39.25 -34.67 27.32
N GLU A 79 39.86 -35.06 26.21
CA GLU A 79 40.78 -34.23 25.46
C GLU A 79 39.98 -33.13 24.75
N GLN A 80 40.16 -31.88 25.18
CA GLN A 80 39.45 -30.74 24.61
C GLN A 80 40.32 -30.14 23.51
N GLY A 81 40.23 -30.72 22.31
CA GLY A 81 40.93 -30.20 21.13
C GLY A 81 40.45 -28.81 20.72
N VAL A 82 41.19 -28.14 19.84
CA VAL A 82 40.81 -26.82 19.29
C VAL A 82 39.47 -26.93 18.54
N THR A 83 38.46 -26.17 18.99
CA THR A 83 37.14 -26.10 18.34
C THR A 83 36.90 -24.72 17.75
N ALA A 84 36.25 -24.67 16.59
CA ALA A 84 35.78 -23.42 16.00
C ALA A 84 34.42 -23.07 16.60
N GLN A 85 34.28 -21.85 17.10
CA GLN A 85 33.05 -21.31 17.65
C GLN A 85 32.68 -19.99 16.98
N PHE A 86 31.39 -19.74 16.84
CA PHE A 86 30.88 -18.46 16.37
C PHE A 86 31.10 -17.36 17.43
N PRO A 87 31.86 -16.29 17.13
CA PRO A 87 32.24 -15.29 18.13
C PRO A 87 31.03 -14.53 18.70
N GLN A 88 31.08 -14.19 19.99
CA GLN A 88 29.98 -13.46 20.65
C GLN A 88 29.73 -12.08 20.03
N TRP A 89 30.79 -11.35 19.63
CA TRP A 89 30.63 -10.05 18.98
C TRP A 89 29.87 -10.20 17.65
N ALA A 90 30.19 -11.24 16.87
CA ALA A 90 29.53 -11.51 15.59
C ALA A 90 28.06 -11.88 15.78
N PHE A 91 27.74 -12.60 16.87
CA PHE A 91 26.37 -12.90 17.27
C PHE A 91 25.57 -11.65 17.62
N ILE A 92 26.12 -10.76 18.43
CA ILE A 92 25.46 -9.48 18.76
C ILE A 92 25.26 -8.65 17.49
N THR A 93 26.27 -8.55 16.63
CA THR A 93 26.18 -7.86 15.33
C THR A 93 25.09 -8.47 14.45
N LEU A 94 24.93 -9.80 14.44
CA LEU A 94 23.89 -10.47 13.66
C LEU A 94 22.48 -10.06 14.13
N ILE A 95 22.23 -10.05 15.45
CA ILE A 95 20.93 -9.63 15.99
C ILE A 95 20.64 -8.17 15.63
N VAL A 96 21.63 -7.28 15.77
CA VAL A 96 21.48 -5.87 15.38
C VAL A 96 21.18 -5.75 13.88
N LEU A 97 21.88 -6.50 13.03
CA LEU A 97 21.64 -6.51 11.58
C LEU A 97 20.24 -6.97 11.23
N LEU A 98 19.71 -8.03 11.87
CA LEU A 98 18.34 -8.49 11.67
C LEU A 98 17.32 -7.39 11.96
N VAL A 99 17.50 -6.64 13.06
CA VAL A 99 16.63 -5.52 13.43
C VAL A 99 16.74 -4.37 12.44
N VAL A 100 17.96 -4.03 11.98
CA VAL A 100 18.18 -2.97 10.99
C VAL A 100 17.55 -3.33 9.63
N ILE A 101 17.73 -4.57 9.16
CA ILE A 101 17.11 -5.08 7.93
C ILE A 101 15.58 -5.00 8.05
N ALA A 102 15.01 -5.39 9.20
CA ALA A 102 13.57 -5.27 9.45
C ALA A 102 13.09 -3.82 9.31
N ALA A 103 13.76 -2.90 10.00
CA ALA A 103 13.40 -1.48 10.00
C ALA A 103 13.45 -0.87 8.59
N LEU A 104 14.52 -1.15 7.83
CA LEU A 104 14.67 -0.69 6.45
C LEU A 104 13.60 -1.27 5.53
N SER A 105 13.34 -2.58 5.63
CA SER A 105 12.35 -3.29 4.81
C SER A 105 10.92 -2.78 5.06
N ILE A 106 10.55 -2.59 6.34
CA ILE A 106 9.24 -2.08 6.75
C ILE A 106 9.07 -0.63 6.31
N THR A 107 10.08 0.22 6.54
CA THR A 107 10.03 1.63 6.14
C THR A 107 9.89 1.77 4.63
N GLY A 108 10.67 1.01 3.85
CA GLY A 108 10.53 0.95 2.40
C GLY A 108 9.12 0.54 1.97
N SER A 109 8.54 -0.46 2.63
CA SER A 109 7.17 -0.92 2.35
C SER A 109 6.11 0.15 2.63
N PHE A 110 6.24 0.91 3.72
CA PHE A 110 5.30 2.01 4.00
C PHE A 110 5.42 3.15 2.99
N LEU A 111 6.63 3.50 2.56
CA LEU A 111 6.84 4.50 1.52
C LEU A 111 6.28 4.03 0.18
N TRP A 112 6.47 2.75 -0.16
CA TRP A 112 5.91 2.15 -1.36
C TRP A 112 4.38 2.21 -1.38
N LYS A 113 3.72 1.84 -0.26
CA LYS A 113 2.26 1.97 -0.12
C LYS A 113 1.78 3.42 -0.26
N LYS A 114 2.50 4.38 0.33
CA LYS A 114 2.19 5.80 0.15
C LYS A 114 2.30 6.22 -1.32
N ALA A 115 3.30 5.73 -2.04
CA ALA A 115 3.41 5.97 -3.48
C ALA A 115 2.24 5.39 -4.26
N ASN A 116 1.80 4.17 -3.92
CA ASN A 116 0.69 3.51 -4.59
C ASN A 116 -0.64 4.23 -4.41
N ARG A 117 -0.85 4.91 -3.28
CA ARG A 117 -2.07 5.71 -3.06
C ARG A 117 -2.10 6.98 -3.88
N LEU A 118 -0.93 7.55 -4.15
CA LEU A 118 -0.76 8.75 -4.97
C LEU A 118 -0.79 8.44 -6.47
N ASP A 119 -0.34 7.26 -6.88
CA ASP A 119 -0.27 6.82 -8.27
C ASP A 119 -0.55 5.30 -8.37
N PRO A 120 -1.81 4.87 -8.23
CA PRO A 120 -2.20 3.47 -8.23
C PRO A 120 -2.07 2.83 -9.61
N ALA A 121 -1.97 1.49 -9.62
CA ALA A 121 -2.13 0.72 -10.86
C ALA A 121 -3.61 0.55 -11.20
N GLU A 122 -3.88 0.31 -12.49
CA GLU A 122 -5.17 -0.18 -12.96
C GLU A 122 -5.34 -1.65 -12.51
N LYS A 123 -6.52 -2.02 -12.01
CA LYS A 123 -6.84 -3.42 -11.67
C LYS A 123 -6.95 -4.31 -12.91
N SER A 124 -7.34 -3.73 -14.03
CA SER A 124 -7.34 -4.42 -15.32
C SER A 124 -5.93 -4.90 -15.74
N ASP A 125 -4.87 -4.19 -15.35
CA ASP A 125 -3.47 -4.65 -15.45
C ASP A 125 -3.09 -5.50 -14.23
N THR A 126 -3.55 -6.75 -14.23
CA THR A 126 -3.39 -7.67 -13.08
C THR A 126 -1.93 -7.87 -12.65
N VAL A 127 -0.98 -7.90 -13.59
CA VAL A 127 0.44 -8.10 -13.30
C VAL A 127 1.02 -6.87 -12.59
N ARG A 128 0.81 -5.68 -13.16
CA ARG A 128 1.29 -4.43 -12.55
C ARG A 128 0.61 -4.19 -11.21
N PHE A 129 -0.69 -4.42 -11.12
CA PHE A 129 -1.46 -4.30 -9.89
C PHE A 129 -0.93 -5.25 -8.81
N PHE A 130 -0.69 -6.52 -9.14
CA PHE A 130 -0.13 -7.49 -8.20
C PHE A 130 1.27 -7.08 -7.72
N VAL A 131 2.19 -6.82 -8.65
CA VAL A 131 3.58 -6.47 -8.31
C VAL A 131 3.59 -5.20 -7.48
N GLN A 132 2.90 -4.15 -7.92
CA GLN A 132 2.89 -2.87 -7.22
C GLN A 132 2.34 -3.00 -5.78
N ASN A 133 1.34 -3.84 -5.53
CA ASN A 133 0.72 -3.95 -4.21
C ASN A 133 1.35 -5.00 -3.29
N GLN A 134 2.09 -5.97 -3.84
CA GLN A 134 2.73 -7.05 -3.07
C GLN A 134 4.26 -6.92 -2.99
N LEU A 135 4.87 -5.94 -3.69
CA LEU A 135 6.33 -5.80 -3.75
C LEU A 135 6.98 -5.70 -2.37
N GLY A 136 6.40 -4.93 -1.44
CA GLY A 136 6.94 -4.81 -0.08
C GLY A 136 7.06 -6.14 0.65
N ALA A 137 6.05 -7.00 0.52
CA ALA A 137 6.06 -8.34 1.08
C ALA A 137 7.07 -9.26 0.39
N ILE A 138 7.14 -9.22 -0.95
CA ILE A 138 8.09 -10.01 -1.75
C ILE A 138 9.53 -9.66 -1.36
N ILE A 139 9.86 -8.37 -1.29
CA ILE A 139 11.19 -7.90 -0.91
C ILE A 139 11.52 -8.28 0.55
N ALA A 140 10.55 -8.21 1.47
CA ALA A 140 10.75 -8.67 2.84
C ALA A 140 11.11 -10.18 2.89
N VAL A 141 10.47 -11.02 2.08
CA VAL A 141 10.86 -12.45 1.99
C VAL A 141 12.28 -12.59 1.48
N ILE A 142 12.66 -11.86 0.41
CA ILE A 142 14.00 -11.89 -0.17
C ILE A 142 15.06 -11.49 0.87
N ALA A 143 14.79 -10.44 1.66
CA ALA A 143 15.74 -9.89 2.62
C ALA A 143 15.95 -10.74 3.89
N PHE A 144 15.04 -11.68 4.18
CA PHE A 144 15.08 -12.48 5.41
C PHE A 144 15.27 -13.98 5.19
N LEU A 145 14.62 -14.55 4.18
CA LEU A 145 14.54 -16.00 4.02
C LEU A 145 15.92 -16.66 3.87
N PRO A 146 16.82 -16.18 2.98
CA PRO A 146 18.16 -16.76 2.84
C PRO A 146 18.97 -16.67 4.14
N LEU A 147 18.98 -15.50 4.78
CA LEU A 147 19.72 -15.30 6.03
C LEU A 147 19.20 -16.19 7.16
N VAL A 148 17.89 -16.29 7.37
CA VAL A 148 17.28 -17.15 8.40
C VAL A 148 17.63 -18.62 8.17
N ILE A 149 17.54 -19.10 6.92
CA ILE A 149 17.95 -20.46 6.58
C ILE A 149 19.41 -20.69 6.93
N LEU A 150 20.30 -19.77 6.57
CA LEU A 150 21.74 -19.92 6.82
C LEU A 150 22.12 -19.82 8.30
N ILE A 151 21.36 -19.12 9.13
CA ILE A 151 21.52 -19.14 10.59
C ILE A 151 21.33 -20.58 11.11
N PHE A 152 20.27 -21.26 10.70
CA PHE A 152 20.01 -22.64 11.13
C PHE A 152 21.03 -23.65 10.56
N LEU A 153 21.58 -23.38 9.38
CA LEU A 153 22.58 -24.24 8.73
C LEU A 153 24.03 -23.94 9.16
N ASN A 154 24.28 -22.89 9.95
CA ASN A 154 25.63 -22.51 10.35
C ASN A 154 26.25 -23.60 11.25
N LYS A 155 27.47 -24.07 10.97
CA LYS A 155 28.07 -25.15 11.77
C LYS A 155 28.77 -24.67 13.03
N ASP A 156 29.24 -23.43 13.03
CA ASP A 156 30.08 -22.87 14.08
C ASP A 156 29.23 -22.25 15.22
N MET A 157 27.93 -22.04 14.99
CA MET A 157 26.98 -21.61 16.01
C MET A 157 26.48 -22.78 16.88
N ASP A 158 26.40 -22.54 18.19
CA ASP A 158 25.79 -23.48 19.13
C ASP A 158 24.25 -23.51 19.02
N LYS A 159 23.62 -24.49 19.69
CA LYS A 159 22.15 -24.68 19.64
C LYS A 159 21.38 -23.47 20.19
N GLY A 160 21.88 -22.83 21.24
CA GLY A 160 21.27 -21.64 21.86
C GLY A 160 21.35 -20.43 20.94
N GLN A 161 22.51 -20.17 20.33
CA GLN A 161 22.70 -19.10 19.34
C GLN A 161 21.76 -19.27 18.13
N LYS A 162 21.72 -20.46 17.52
CA LYS A 162 20.82 -20.77 16.40
C LYS A 162 19.36 -20.57 16.74
N THR A 163 18.94 -21.09 17.90
CA THR A 163 17.55 -20.99 18.35
C THR A 163 17.17 -19.53 18.57
N THR A 164 18.04 -18.76 19.23
CA THR A 164 17.77 -17.35 19.54
C THR A 164 17.71 -16.50 18.27
N ALA A 165 18.77 -16.51 17.46
CA ALA A 165 18.83 -15.70 16.23
C ALA A 165 17.79 -16.16 15.21
N GLY A 166 17.55 -17.46 15.10
CA GLY A 166 16.54 -18.03 14.22
C GLY A 166 15.12 -17.59 14.59
N ILE A 167 14.74 -17.63 15.88
CA ILE A 167 13.42 -17.17 16.33
C ILE A 167 13.25 -15.66 16.09
N ILE A 168 14.25 -14.85 16.46
CA ILE A 168 14.23 -13.40 16.23
C ILE A 168 14.07 -13.12 14.73
N GLY A 169 14.88 -13.77 13.90
CA GLY A 169 14.82 -13.63 12.45
C GLY A 169 13.45 -14.00 11.86
N VAL A 170 12.85 -15.11 12.30
CA VAL A 170 11.52 -15.54 11.85
C VAL A 170 10.43 -14.55 12.26
N ILE A 171 10.43 -14.07 13.52
CA ILE A 171 9.44 -13.08 13.99
C ILE A 171 9.55 -11.79 13.19
N LEU A 172 10.77 -11.28 12.99
CA LEU A 172 11.00 -10.08 12.20
C LEU A 172 10.59 -10.27 10.73
N ALA A 173 10.90 -11.42 10.14
CA ALA A 173 10.49 -11.74 8.78
C ALA A 173 8.97 -11.76 8.63
N ILE A 174 8.25 -12.46 9.52
CA ILE A 174 6.79 -12.52 9.51
C ILE A 174 6.19 -11.11 9.67
N GLY A 175 6.71 -10.33 10.62
CA GLY A 175 6.26 -8.95 10.83
C GLY A 175 6.51 -8.06 9.61
N ALA A 176 7.69 -8.15 9.00
CA ALA A 176 8.03 -7.38 7.81
C ALA A 176 7.16 -7.75 6.60
N VAL A 177 6.90 -9.04 6.38
CA VAL A 177 6.00 -9.53 5.33
C VAL A 177 4.57 -9.05 5.58
N ALA A 178 4.04 -9.25 6.79
CA ALA A 178 2.67 -8.86 7.14
C ALA A 178 2.43 -7.36 6.99
N LEU A 179 3.41 -6.52 7.38
CA LEU A 179 3.38 -5.07 7.19
C LEU A 179 3.66 -4.65 5.73
N GLY A 180 4.31 -5.50 4.95
CA GLY A 180 4.61 -5.29 3.53
C GLY A 180 3.40 -5.45 2.61
N ILE A 181 2.44 -6.32 2.96
CA ILE A 181 1.22 -6.59 2.19
C ILE A 181 0.29 -5.38 2.21
N ASP A 182 -0.12 -4.87 1.04
CA ASP A 182 -1.23 -3.92 0.96
C ASP A 182 -2.56 -4.67 0.87
N TYR A 183 -3.35 -4.62 1.94
CA TYR A 183 -4.62 -5.36 2.05
C TYR A 183 -5.80 -4.62 1.41
N ASP A 184 -5.67 -3.29 1.28
CA ASP A 184 -6.68 -2.42 0.68
C ASP A 184 -6.01 -1.54 -0.39
N PRO A 185 -5.55 -2.17 -1.50
CA PRO A 185 -4.83 -1.45 -2.53
C PRO A 185 -5.78 -0.58 -3.38
N PRO A 186 -5.53 0.74 -3.47
CA PRO A 186 -6.32 1.61 -4.32
C PRO A 186 -6.07 1.31 -5.80
N SER A 187 -7.03 1.68 -6.64
CA SER A 187 -6.98 1.47 -8.08
C SER A 187 -7.47 2.70 -8.84
N VAL A 188 -7.04 2.84 -10.10
CA VAL A 188 -7.51 3.91 -10.98
C VAL A 188 -9.02 3.79 -11.20
N GLU A 189 -9.55 2.57 -11.30
CA GLU A 189 -10.98 2.30 -11.46
C GLU A 189 -11.79 2.81 -10.25
N GLN A 190 -11.30 2.58 -9.03
CA GLN A 190 -11.91 3.10 -7.80
C GLN A 190 -11.94 4.64 -7.77
N TYR A 191 -10.80 5.29 -8.05
CA TYR A 191 -10.75 6.75 -8.06
C TYR A 191 -11.55 7.36 -9.21
N THR A 192 -11.63 6.68 -10.35
CA THR A 192 -12.50 7.09 -11.47
C THR A 192 -13.97 6.97 -11.10
N ALA A 193 -14.38 5.93 -10.38
CA ALA A 193 -15.77 5.79 -9.90
C ALA A 193 -16.15 6.87 -8.89
N ASP A 194 -15.25 7.17 -7.94
CA ASP A 194 -15.47 8.26 -6.98
C ASP A 194 -15.56 9.62 -7.69
N GLN A 195 -14.61 9.93 -8.59
CA GLN A 195 -14.62 11.18 -9.39
C GLN A 195 -15.87 11.29 -10.26
N SER A 196 -16.24 10.20 -10.94
CA SER A 196 -17.45 10.19 -11.78
C SER A 196 -18.70 10.40 -10.94
N THR A 197 -18.75 9.88 -9.71
CA THR A 197 -19.89 10.14 -8.81
C THR A 197 -19.94 11.61 -8.41
N VAL A 198 -18.82 12.20 -8.03
CA VAL A 198 -18.74 13.63 -7.66
C VAL A 198 -19.23 14.51 -8.81
N ILE A 199 -18.72 14.29 -10.03
CA ILE A 199 -19.12 15.04 -11.22
C ILE A 199 -20.63 14.89 -11.49
N GLN A 200 -21.15 13.65 -11.42
CA GLN A 200 -22.58 13.41 -11.67
C GLN A 200 -23.49 14.01 -10.59
N LEU A 201 -23.00 14.18 -9.35
CA LEU A 201 -23.78 14.74 -8.24
C LEU A 201 -23.68 16.26 -8.12
N LEU A 202 -22.55 16.86 -8.51
CA LEU A 202 -22.26 18.28 -8.30
C LEU A 202 -22.11 19.07 -9.61
N GLY A 203 -22.02 18.40 -10.76
CA GLY A 203 -21.76 19.01 -12.07
C GLY A 203 -20.30 19.34 -12.34
N GLN A 204 -19.42 19.19 -11.35
CA GLN A 204 -17.99 19.47 -11.42
C GLN A 204 -17.20 18.57 -10.45
N ASP A 205 -15.90 18.37 -10.71
CA ASP A 205 -14.99 17.63 -9.82
C ASP A 205 -14.52 18.53 -8.67
N GLU A 206 -15.40 18.81 -7.72
CA GLU A 206 -15.10 19.62 -6.54
C GLU A 206 -15.56 18.90 -5.26
N VAL A 207 -14.63 18.65 -4.36
CA VAL A 207 -14.87 17.97 -3.09
C VAL A 207 -14.25 18.75 -1.94
N VAL A 208 -14.72 18.47 -0.72
CA VAL A 208 -14.26 19.11 0.50
C VAL A 208 -13.63 18.06 1.42
N TRP A 209 -12.50 18.40 2.06
CA TRP A 209 -11.86 17.54 3.04
C TRP A 209 -11.21 18.34 4.17
N VAL A 210 -10.84 17.62 5.23
CA VAL A 210 -10.07 18.14 6.37
C VAL A 210 -8.78 17.35 6.53
N ASP A 211 -7.73 17.98 7.06
CA ASP A 211 -6.42 17.34 7.20
C ASP A 211 -6.44 16.03 7.99
N GLY A 212 -7.20 15.99 9.09
CA GLY A 212 -7.30 14.79 9.95
C GLY A 212 -8.18 13.67 9.41
N GLY A 213 -8.92 13.88 8.32
CA GLY A 213 -9.86 12.91 7.75
C GLY A 213 -9.22 11.96 6.74
N ALA A 214 -9.84 10.78 6.53
CA ALA A 214 -9.44 9.83 5.50
C ALA A 214 -10.32 9.90 4.24
N VAL A 215 -11.46 10.58 4.30
CA VAL A 215 -12.43 10.67 3.20
C VAL A 215 -12.58 12.12 2.76
N TYR A 216 -13.06 12.31 1.54
CA TYR A 216 -13.57 13.60 1.06
C TYR A 216 -15.09 13.54 0.92
N HIS A 217 -15.68 14.73 0.97
CA HIS A 217 -17.10 14.98 1.14
C HIS A 217 -17.63 15.76 -0.07
N VAL A 218 -18.90 15.56 -0.40
CA VAL A 218 -19.57 16.31 -1.48
C VAL A 218 -19.99 17.71 -1.03
N CYS A 219 -19.88 18.00 0.27
CA CYS A 219 -20.25 19.29 0.80
C CYS A 219 -19.46 19.65 2.07
N ASP A 220 -19.36 20.95 2.33
CA ASP A 220 -18.64 21.53 3.46
C ASP A 220 -19.44 21.56 4.78
N SER A 221 -20.76 21.41 4.73
CA SER A 221 -21.69 21.67 5.83
C SER A 221 -22.18 20.39 6.50
N VAL A 222 -21.25 19.47 6.77
CA VAL A 222 -21.53 18.16 7.37
C VAL A 222 -20.98 18.08 8.80
N SER A 223 -21.72 17.42 9.70
CA SER A 223 -21.32 17.25 11.11
C SER A 223 -20.01 16.47 11.29
N ASP A 224 -19.66 15.65 10.29
CA ASP A 224 -18.45 14.81 10.28
C ASP A 224 -17.18 15.63 9.96
N ILE A 225 -17.32 16.82 9.37
CA ILE A 225 -16.24 17.82 9.26
C ILE A 225 -16.17 18.54 10.60
N GLN A 226 -15.30 18.04 11.48
CA GLN A 226 -15.14 18.53 12.85
C GLN A 226 -15.02 20.06 12.90
N THR A 227 -15.89 20.68 13.71
CA THR A 227 -15.85 22.11 14.05
C THR A 227 -14.44 22.52 14.48
N GLY A 228 -13.74 23.29 13.64
CA GLY A 228 -12.39 23.81 13.95
C GLY A 228 -11.25 23.26 13.09
N SER A 229 -11.48 22.30 12.19
CA SER A 229 -10.48 21.90 11.19
C SER A 229 -10.46 22.86 10.00
N GLU A 230 -9.27 23.15 9.46
CA GLU A 230 -9.16 23.88 8.19
C GLU A 230 -9.76 23.03 7.07
N LYS A 231 -10.84 23.53 6.48
CA LYS A 231 -11.49 22.91 5.33
C LYS A 231 -10.68 23.24 4.08
N ARG A 232 -10.48 22.25 3.23
CA ARG A 232 -9.91 22.43 1.89
C ARG A 232 -10.93 21.99 0.87
N THR A 233 -10.97 22.74 -0.22
CA THR A 233 -11.80 22.47 -1.39
C THR A 233 -10.88 22.33 -2.59
N GLY A 234 -11.21 21.40 -3.48
CA GLY A 234 -10.47 21.15 -4.71
C GLY A 234 -10.97 19.88 -5.38
N THR A 235 -10.20 19.37 -6.33
CA THR A 235 -10.55 18.15 -7.08
C THR A 235 -10.40 16.88 -6.26
N THR A 236 -11.04 15.81 -6.70
CA THR A 236 -10.79 14.47 -6.13
C THR A 236 -9.32 14.07 -6.19
N ALA A 237 -8.59 14.44 -7.25
CA ALA A 237 -7.15 14.20 -7.35
C ALA A 237 -6.32 14.96 -6.28
N GLU A 238 -6.68 16.20 -5.98
CA GLU A 238 -6.05 16.98 -4.90
C GLU A 238 -6.39 16.44 -3.51
N ALA A 239 -7.62 15.96 -3.31
CA ALA A 239 -8.00 15.27 -2.09
C ALA A 239 -7.16 14.00 -1.88
N VAL A 240 -6.96 13.20 -2.94
CA VAL A 240 -6.07 12.02 -2.91
C VAL A 240 -4.64 12.40 -2.59
N GLU A 241 -4.13 13.48 -3.20
CA GLU A 241 -2.80 14.02 -2.87
C GLU A 241 -2.69 14.42 -1.39
N ALA A 242 -3.76 14.97 -0.80
CA ALA A 242 -3.86 15.31 0.61
C ALA A 242 -4.07 14.09 1.54
N GLY A 243 -3.95 12.87 0.99
CA GLY A 243 -4.02 11.62 1.73
C GLY A 243 -5.44 11.12 2.01
N LYS A 244 -6.44 11.62 1.27
CA LYS A 244 -7.80 11.08 1.32
C LYS A 244 -7.90 9.88 0.38
N ILE A 245 -8.58 8.83 0.81
CA ILE A 245 -8.55 7.53 0.13
C ILE A 245 -9.81 7.23 -0.67
N ARG A 246 -10.92 7.94 -0.42
CA ARG A 246 -12.20 7.69 -1.09
C ARG A 246 -13.26 8.75 -0.82
N LEU A 247 -14.30 8.74 -1.65
CA LEU A 247 -15.55 9.44 -1.40
C LEU A 247 -16.31 8.84 -0.21
N THR A 248 -16.93 9.68 0.61
CA THR A 248 -17.85 9.27 1.66
C THR A 248 -19.07 8.52 1.13
N LEU A 249 -19.37 7.36 1.71
CA LEU A 249 -20.61 6.61 1.42
C LEU A 249 -21.87 7.29 2.01
N LYS A 250 -21.72 8.42 2.71
CA LYS A 250 -22.84 9.19 3.27
C LYS A 250 -23.28 10.34 2.37
N PHE A 251 -22.79 10.44 1.13
CA PHE A 251 -23.02 11.59 0.25
C PHE A 251 -24.50 12.01 0.17
N ALA A 252 -25.45 11.08 0.14
CA ALA A 252 -26.88 11.39 0.09
C ALA A 252 -27.36 12.20 1.31
N SER A 253 -26.82 11.92 2.49
CA SER A 253 -27.11 12.71 3.70
C SER A 253 -26.44 14.08 3.67
N GLU A 254 -25.26 14.18 3.05
CA GLU A 254 -24.51 15.43 2.90
C GLU A 254 -25.21 16.36 1.90
N LEU A 255 -25.66 15.83 0.76
CA LEU A 255 -26.46 16.59 -0.22
C LEU A 255 -27.70 17.20 0.44
N ARG A 256 -28.46 16.42 1.22
CA ARG A 256 -29.63 16.92 1.97
C ARG A 256 -29.26 18.01 2.96
N ALA A 257 -28.16 17.84 3.71
CA ALA A 257 -27.71 18.82 4.69
C ALA A 257 -27.37 20.17 4.05
N CYS A 258 -26.93 20.14 2.80
CA CYS A 258 -26.51 21.31 2.03
C CYS A 258 -27.60 21.85 1.09
N GLY A 259 -28.81 21.30 1.15
CA GLY A 259 -29.92 21.71 0.29
C GLY A 259 -29.71 21.38 -1.19
N LEU A 260 -28.84 20.43 -1.51
CA LEU A 260 -28.63 19.93 -2.87
C LEU A 260 -29.63 18.82 -3.18
N ALA A 261 -29.97 18.68 -4.46
CA ALA A 261 -30.82 17.60 -4.95
C ALA A 261 -30.20 16.24 -4.61
N VAL A 262 -31.03 15.26 -4.27
CA VAL A 262 -30.59 13.90 -3.95
C VAL A 262 -31.21 12.95 -4.96
N PRO A 263 -30.40 12.11 -5.63
CA PRO A 263 -30.93 11.12 -6.57
C PRO A 263 -31.87 10.14 -5.88
N GLU A 264 -32.92 9.71 -6.59
CA GLU A 264 -33.87 8.70 -6.09
C GLU A 264 -33.19 7.34 -5.88
N ASN A 265 -32.17 7.02 -6.69
CA ASN A 265 -31.38 5.81 -6.60
C ASN A 265 -30.08 5.98 -5.78
N ALA A 266 -30.02 6.95 -4.85
CA ALA A 266 -28.82 7.20 -4.06
C ALA A 266 -28.32 5.99 -3.26
N ASP A 267 -29.22 5.12 -2.79
CA ASP A 267 -28.85 3.89 -2.08
C ASP A 267 -28.16 2.89 -3.01
N GLU A 268 -28.63 2.77 -4.26
CA GLU A 268 -28.03 1.91 -5.30
C GLU A 268 -26.61 2.40 -5.67
N ILE A 269 -26.44 3.71 -5.85
CA ILE A 269 -25.13 4.34 -6.08
C ILE A 269 -24.20 4.07 -4.89
N THR A 270 -24.71 4.18 -3.67
CA THR A 270 -23.92 3.94 -2.45
C THR A 270 -23.44 2.49 -2.36
N ASP A 271 -24.31 1.53 -2.67
CA ASP A 271 -23.96 0.11 -2.64
C ASP A 271 -22.97 -0.25 -3.76
N ALA A 272 -23.14 0.32 -4.96
CA ALA A 272 -22.20 0.18 -6.06
C ALA A 272 -20.83 0.77 -5.70
N LEU A 273 -20.78 1.98 -5.13
CA LEU A 273 -19.54 2.60 -4.66
C LEU A 273 -18.86 1.77 -3.57
N ARG A 274 -19.62 1.27 -2.58
CA ARG A 274 -19.06 0.40 -1.54
C ARG A 274 -18.41 -0.83 -2.16
N ALA A 275 -19.09 -1.48 -3.10
CA ALA A 275 -18.57 -2.65 -3.78
C ALA A 275 -17.29 -2.35 -4.59
N ILE A 276 -17.24 -1.23 -5.30
CA ILE A 276 -16.06 -0.78 -6.05
C ILE A 276 -14.90 -0.45 -5.09
N GLN A 277 -15.18 0.24 -3.99
CA GLN A 277 -14.21 0.57 -2.95
C GLN A 277 -13.68 -0.67 -2.22
N ASP A 278 -14.52 -1.68 -1.98
CA ASP A 278 -14.13 -3.01 -1.47
C ASP A 278 -13.43 -3.87 -2.53
N GLY A 279 -13.38 -3.36 -3.75
CA GLY A 279 -12.47 -3.80 -4.78
C GLY A 279 -13.06 -4.65 -5.90
N GLN A 280 -14.38 -4.71 -6.02
CA GLN A 280 -15.06 -5.35 -7.14
C GLN A 280 -14.83 -4.58 -8.44
N VAL A 281 -14.51 -5.32 -9.51
CA VAL A 281 -14.18 -4.75 -10.83
C VAL A 281 -15.33 -4.87 -11.84
N ASP A 282 -16.30 -5.75 -11.58
CA ASP A 282 -17.44 -6.00 -12.46
C ASP A 282 -18.68 -5.17 -12.07
N THR A 283 -18.59 -4.39 -11.00
CA THR A 283 -19.69 -3.56 -10.52
C THR A 283 -19.77 -2.28 -11.35
N LEU A 284 -20.91 -2.09 -12.01
CA LEU A 284 -21.20 -0.86 -12.74
C LEU A 284 -21.72 0.19 -11.78
N LEU A 285 -21.20 1.42 -11.90
CA LEU A 285 -21.73 2.58 -11.19
C LEU A 285 -23.03 3.03 -11.89
N PRO A 286 -24.20 2.98 -11.23
CA PRO A 286 -25.44 3.46 -11.83
C PRO A 286 -25.43 4.99 -11.93
N ALA A 287 -26.00 5.52 -13.01
CA ALA A 287 -26.18 6.96 -13.17
C ALA A 287 -27.25 7.48 -12.19
N PRO A 288 -27.10 8.70 -11.65
CA PRO A 288 -28.15 9.34 -10.85
C PRO A 288 -29.49 9.48 -11.56
N VAL A 289 -30.55 9.08 -10.86
CA VAL A 289 -31.94 9.28 -11.27
C VAL A 289 -32.51 10.44 -10.48
N TRP A 290 -32.90 11.51 -11.18
CA TRP A 290 -33.45 12.72 -10.59
C TRP A 290 -34.98 12.74 -10.70
N ALA A 291 -35.67 13.19 -9.65
CA ALA A 291 -37.12 13.28 -9.64
C ALA A 291 -37.65 14.31 -10.66
N ASP A 292 -36.95 15.44 -10.80
CA ASP A 292 -37.11 16.40 -11.90
C ASP A 292 -35.77 16.46 -12.68
N PRO A 293 -35.77 16.30 -14.02
CA PRO A 293 -34.57 16.50 -14.82
C PRO A 293 -33.90 17.88 -14.62
N ALA A 294 -34.65 18.90 -14.19
CA ALA A 294 -34.11 20.22 -13.86
C ALA A 294 -33.28 20.24 -12.56
N ASP A 295 -33.43 19.24 -11.70
CA ASP A 295 -32.63 19.08 -10.47
C ASP A 295 -31.26 18.45 -10.74
N ALA A 296 -31.05 17.91 -11.96
CA ALA A 296 -29.75 17.42 -12.38
C ALA A 296 -28.75 18.59 -12.43
N PRO A 297 -27.57 18.46 -11.81
CA PRO A 297 -26.52 19.45 -11.97
C PRO A 297 -26.23 19.69 -13.46
N ILE A 298 -26.07 20.96 -13.83
CA ILE A 298 -25.65 21.29 -15.19
C ILE A 298 -24.19 20.84 -15.30
N GLU A 299 -23.92 19.84 -16.16
CA GLU A 299 -22.55 19.50 -16.55
C GLU A 299 -21.96 20.72 -17.25
N VAL A 300 -21.06 21.43 -16.57
CA VAL A 300 -20.25 22.46 -17.21
C VAL A 300 -19.16 21.71 -17.95
N GLU A 301 -19.32 21.54 -19.27
CA GLU A 301 -18.23 21.10 -20.14
C GLU A 301 -17.08 22.09 -19.94
N ASP A 302 -16.04 21.70 -19.19
CA ASP A 302 -14.89 22.56 -18.89
C ASP A 302 -14.43 23.28 -20.16
N ALA A 303 -14.53 24.61 -20.14
CA ALA A 303 -14.07 25.48 -21.20
C ALA A 303 -12.56 25.23 -21.43
N ALA A 304 -12.22 24.94 -22.68
CA ALA A 304 -10.92 25.10 -23.34
C ALA A 304 -9.68 24.90 -22.44
N THR A 305 -8.99 23.79 -22.64
CA THR A 305 -7.54 23.73 -22.43
C THR A 305 -6.91 24.92 -23.16
N ASP A 306 -6.26 25.83 -22.42
CA ASP A 306 -5.35 26.82 -22.98
C ASP A 306 -4.25 26.06 -23.75
N ASP A 307 -4.46 25.92 -25.06
CA ASP A 307 -3.37 25.80 -26.02
C ASP A 307 -2.58 27.10 -25.93
N SER A 308 -1.48 27.06 -25.17
CA SER A 308 -0.45 28.09 -25.21
C SER A 308 0.83 27.45 -25.78
N ASP A 309 1.16 27.90 -26.99
CA ASP A 309 2.38 27.66 -27.77
C ASP A 309 3.69 27.57 -26.96
#